data_AF-A0A2V9HDJ5-F1
#
_entry.id   AF-A0A2V9HDJ5-F1
#
_cell.length_a   1.000
_cell.length_b   1.000
_cell.length_c   1.000
_cell.angle_alpha   90.00
_cell.angle_beta   90.00
_cell.angle_gamma   90.00
#
_symmetry.space_group_name_H-M   'P 1'
#
loop_
_entity.id
_entity.type
_entity.pdbx_description
1 polymer ?
#
loop_
_entity_poly.entity_id
_entity_poly.type
_entity_poly.pdbx_seq_one_letter_code
_entity_poly.pdbx_strand_id
1 'polypeptide(L)'
;MTHFVPADARRTKNSIIVYIVLTAALSSSFYLLVIHRSSAGRSPGLLILGLMWCPGVAGLLTRLGFQRNLRGHGFGGGQTKYQFASYWTPLVYPSIVYVPFWLAGYFDPKNRTLDALMHRLPQLPHAAALPVLFLFLATVGMLGSCLSALGEELGWRGFLVPQLAKVTSYPRVALISGAIWALWHYPLILFAGYHGAGPLWYSIACFTVMVLGLSFLFAWMRLKSGSV
;
A
#
# COMPACT_ATOMS: atom_id res chain seq x y z
N MET A 1 -38.07 19.45 3.32
CA MET A 1 -36.82 20.11 2.87
C MET A 1 -36.05 19.15 1.98
N THR A 2 -36.23 19.28 0.67
CA THR A 2 -35.60 18.45 -0.36
C THR A 2 -34.16 18.90 -0.54
N HIS A 3 -33.20 18.13 -0.04
CA HIS A 3 -31.79 18.33 -0.34
C HIS A 3 -31.57 18.08 -1.84
N PHE A 4 -31.48 19.16 -2.62
CA PHE A 4 -30.93 19.15 -3.97
C PHE A 4 -29.47 18.67 -3.87
N VAL A 5 -29.24 17.39 -4.10
CA VAL A 5 -27.90 16.86 -4.34
C VAL A 5 -27.52 17.31 -5.76
N PRO A 6 -26.50 18.17 -5.96
CA PRO A 6 -26.06 18.55 -7.30
C PRO A 6 -25.71 17.28 -8.08
N ALA A 7 -26.02 17.25 -9.38
CA ALA A 7 -25.85 16.08 -10.24
C ALA A 7 -24.42 15.48 -10.19
N ASP A 8 -23.40 16.25 -9.81
CA ASP A 8 -22.01 15.82 -9.66
C ASP A 8 -21.72 15.05 -8.34
N ALA A 9 -22.37 15.42 -7.23
CA ALA A 9 -22.12 14.79 -5.93
C ALA A 9 -22.68 13.36 -5.87
N ARG A 10 -23.89 13.13 -6.41
CA ARG A 10 -24.50 11.80 -6.51
C ARG A 10 -23.67 10.89 -7.41
N ARG A 11 -23.25 11.41 -8.57
CA ARG A 11 -22.43 10.69 -9.53
C ARG A 11 -21.07 10.31 -8.95
N THR A 12 -20.43 11.24 -8.22
CA THR A 12 -19.16 11.00 -7.53
C THR A 12 -19.31 9.90 -6.47
N LYS A 13 -20.35 9.96 -5.63
CA LYS A 13 -20.66 8.90 -4.65
C LYS A 13 -20.86 7.54 -5.30
N ASN A 14 -21.65 7.47 -6.37
CA ASN A 14 -21.86 6.23 -7.12
C ASN A 14 -20.55 5.67 -7.67
N SER A 15 -19.66 6.52 -8.18
CA SER A 15 -18.35 6.09 -8.66
C SER A 15 -17.46 5.51 -7.54
N ILE A 16 -17.51 6.08 -6.33
CA ILE A 16 -16.80 5.52 -5.16
C ILE A 16 -17.35 4.14 -4.80
N ILE A 17 -18.67 3.98 -4.77
CA ILE A 17 -19.32 2.69 -4.46
C ILE A 17 -18.91 1.64 -5.50
N VAL A 18 -19.02 1.96 -6.80
CA VAL A 18 -18.61 1.05 -7.87
C VAL A 18 -17.13 0.68 -7.75
N TYR A 19 -16.26 1.63 -7.46
CA TYR A 19 -14.84 1.37 -7.25
C TYR A 19 -14.59 0.40 -6.09
N ILE A 20 -15.25 0.59 -4.95
CA ILE A 20 -15.09 -0.29 -3.77
C ILE A 20 -15.59 -1.69 -4.10
N VAL A 21 -16.77 -1.82 -4.72
CA VAL A 21 -17.33 -3.12 -5.12
C VAL A 21 -16.43 -3.83 -6.12
N LEU A 22 -15.95 -3.11 -7.14
CA LEU A 22 -15.06 -3.68 -8.16
C LEU A 22 -13.71 -4.08 -7.58
N THR A 23 -13.14 -3.27 -6.69
CA THR A 23 -11.90 -3.60 -5.96
C THR A 23 -12.10 -4.87 -5.15
N ALA A 24 -13.18 -4.97 -4.37
CA ALA A 24 -13.48 -6.16 -3.57
C ALA A 24 -13.70 -7.40 -4.44
N ALA A 25 -14.44 -7.27 -5.55
CA ALA A 25 -14.72 -8.37 -6.46
C ALA A 25 -13.43 -8.90 -7.13
N LEU A 26 -12.59 -8.02 -7.66
CA LEU A 26 -11.32 -8.41 -8.28
C LEU A 26 -10.37 -9.03 -7.26
N SER A 27 -10.23 -8.41 -6.08
CA SER A 27 -9.36 -8.90 -5.02
C SER A 27 -9.81 -10.23 -4.42
N SER A 28 -11.11 -10.51 -4.38
CA SER A 28 -11.66 -11.77 -3.82
C SER A 28 -11.09 -13.01 -4.50
N SER A 29 -11.00 -13.00 -5.84
CA SER A 29 -10.41 -14.10 -6.60
C SER A 29 -8.95 -14.34 -6.21
N PHE A 30 -8.18 -13.27 -6.01
CA PHE A 30 -6.79 -13.37 -5.58
C PHE A 30 -6.65 -13.76 -4.11
N TYR A 31 -7.51 -13.28 -3.21
CA TYR A 31 -7.49 -13.71 -1.81
C TYR A 31 -7.63 -15.22 -1.69
N LEU A 32 -8.59 -15.82 -2.41
CA LEU A 32 -8.78 -17.28 -2.37
C LEU A 32 -7.53 -18.03 -2.80
N LEU A 33 -6.89 -17.61 -3.90
CA LEU A 33 -5.68 -18.24 -4.42
C LEU A 33 -4.47 -18.04 -3.49
N VAL A 34 -4.31 -16.84 -2.92
CA VAL A 34 -3.24 -16.51 -1.98
C VAL A 34 -3.40 -17.30 -0.69
N ILE A 35 -4.60 -17.29 -0.10
CA ILE A 35 -4.89 -18.03 1.14
C ILE A 35 -4.67 -19.53 0.91
N HIS A 36 -5.14 -20.08 -0.21
CA HIS A 36 -4.93 -21.48 -0.55
C HIS A 36 -3.43 -21.82 -0.64
N ARG A 37 -2.64 -21.01 -1.36
CA ARG A 37 -1.18 -21.20 -1.49
C ARG A 37 -0.45 -21.08 -0.14
N SER A 38 -0.76 -20.05 0.63
CA SER A 38 -0.16 -19.80 1.94
C SER A 38 -0.49 -20.93 2.93
N SER A 39 -1.75 -21.39 2.95
CA SER A 39 -2.17 -22.52 3.81
C SER A 39 -1.47 -23.83 3.47
N ALA A 40 -1.08 -24.02 2.20
CA ALA A 40 -0.28 -25.16 1.75
C ALA A 40 1.24 -24.97 2.00
N GLY A 41 1.66 -23.94 2.75
CA GLY A 41 3.06 -23.64 3.04
C GLY A 41 3.88 -23.14 1.86
N ARG A 42 3.23 -22.71 0.77
CA ARG A 42 3.89 -22.22 -0.45
C ARG A 42 3.86 -20.71 -0.52
N SER A 43 4.94 -20.11 -1.03
CA SER A 43 4.98 -18.66 -1.26
C SER A 43 3.92 -18.25 -2.29
N PRO A 44 3.07 -17.24 -1.98
CA PRO A 44 2.04 -16.76 -2.91
C PRO A 44 2.63 -15.96 -4.09
N GLY A 45 3.86 -15.44 -3.98
CA GLY A 45 4.63 -14.86 -5.08
C GLY A 45 3.84 -13.87 -5.95
N LEU A 46 3.76 -14.15 -7.26
CA LEU A 46 3.07 -13.30 -8.25
C LEU A 46 1.58 -13.11 -7.99
N LEU A 47 0.93 -13.96 -7.19
CA LEU A 47 -0.47 -13.76 -6.81
C LEU A 47 -0.65 -12.51 -5.94
N ILE A 48 0.33 -12.19 -5.08
CA ILE A 48 0.33 -10.95 -4.32
C ILE A 48 0.47 -9.75 -5.25
N LEU A 49 1.35 -9.85 -6.26
CA LEU A 49 1.46 -8.80 -7.27
C LEU A 49 0.12 -8.57 -7.98
N GLY A 50 -0.54 -9.63 -8.44
CA GLY A 50 -1.87 -9.51 -9.06
C GLY A 50 -2.93 -8.92 -8.12
N LEU A 51 -2.90 -9.31 -6.83
CA LEU A 51 -3.78 -8.76 -5.81
C LEU A 51 -3.56 -7.24 -5.64
N MET A 52 -2.31 -6.80 -5.52
CA MET A 52 -1.93 -5.38 -5.37
C MET A 52 -2.32 -4.54 -6.59
N TRP A 53 -2.48 -5.15 -7.77
CA TRP A 53 -2.98 -4.46 -8.97
C TRP A 53 -4.50 -4.36 -9.07
N CYS A 54 -5.26 -5.08 -8.22
CA CYS A 54 -6.72 -5.04 -8.24
C CYS A 54 -7.29 -3.64 -7.97
N PRO A 55 -6.84 -2.87 -6.95
CA PRO A 55 -7.29 -1.50 -6.73
C PRO A 55 -6.98 -0.59 -7.93
N GLY A 56 -5.80 -0.70 -8.53
CA GLY A 56 -5.39 0.07 -9.69
C GLY A 56 -6.29 -0.17 -10.90
N VAL A 57 -6.50 -1.45 -11.24
CA VAL A 57 -7.41 -1.85 -12.33
C VAL A 57 -8.83 -1.38 -12.05
N ALA A 58 -9.35 -1.57 -10.85
CA ALA A 58 -10.67 -1.09 -10.45
C ALA A 58 -10.79 0.43 -10.58
N GLY A 59 -9.76 1.16 -10.17
CA GLY A 59 -9.67 2.63 -10.26
C GLY A 59 -9.70 3.12 -11.69
N LEU A 60 -8.93 2.50 -12.57
CA LEU A 60 -8.89 2.82 -14.00
C LEU A 60 -10.22 2.51 -14.68
N LEU A 61 -10.78 1.32 -14.46
CA LEU A 61 -12.06 0.91 -15.06
C LEU A 61 -13.21 1.81 -14.59
N THR A 62 -13.28 2.11 -13.30
CA THR A 62 -14.32 3.00 -12.76
C THR A 62 -14.17 4.41 -13.33
N ARG A 63 -12.94 4.91 -13.44
CA ARG A 63 -12.67 6.22 -14.04
C ARG A 63 -13.08 6.25 -15.51
N LEU A 64 -12.74 5.24 -16.30
CA LEU A 64 -13.14 5.15 -17.70
C LEU A 64 -14.67 5.05 -17.84
N GLY A 65 -15.34 4.25 -17.01
CA GLY A 65 -16.80 4.11 -17.05
C GLY A 65 -17.55 5.41 -16.71
N PHE A 66 -17.13 6.11 -15.65
CA PHE A 66 -17.79 7.33 -15.19
C PHE A 66 -17.26 8.59 -15.88
N GLN A 67 -15.95 8.77 -16.03
CA GLN A 67 -15.37 10.02 -16.53
C GLN A 67 -14.96 9.95 -18.01
N ARG A 68 -14.95 8.76 -18.63
CA ARG A 68 -14.62 8.56 -20.05
C ARG A 68 -13.22 9.06 -20.45
N ASN A 69 -12.33 9.23 -19.47
CA ASN A 69 -10.94 9.64 -19.69
C ASN A 69 -10.06 9.28 -18.48
N LEU A 70 -8.73 9.36 -18.65
CA LEU A 70 -7.73 9.14 -17.59
C LEU A 70 -7.11 10.43 -17.05
N ARG A 71 -7.57 11.61 -17.49
CA ARG A 71 -7.02 12.89 -17.05
C ARG A 71 -7.26 13.06 -15.56
N GLY A 72 -6.26 13.52 -14.82
CA GLY A 72 -6.36 13.73 -13.37
C GLY A 72 -6.19 12.47 -12.52
N HIS A 73 -5.82 11.33 -13.13
CA HIS A 73 -5.45 10.14 -12.38
C HIS A 73 -4.11 10.32 -11.62
N GLY A 74 -3.24 11.21 -12.11
CA GLY A 74 -2.00 11.58 -11.42
C GLY A 74 -0.72 11.05 -12.06
N PHE A 75 -0.78 10.55 -13.31
CA PHE A 75 0.37 10.06 -14.06
C PHE A 75 1.47 11.10 -14.35
N GLY A 76 1.28 12.37 -14.02
CA GLY A 76 2.33 13.38 -14.17
C GLY A 76 3.36 13.26 -13.04
N GLY A 77 4.62 13.64 -13.31
CA GLY A 77 5.70 13.58 -12.32
C GLY A 77 5.51 14.48 -11.09
N GLY A 78 4.50 15.36 -11.06
CA GLY A 78 4.25 16.27 -9.94
C GLY A 78 5.32 17.34 -9.81
N GLN A 79 5.35 18.03 -8.67
CA GLN A 79 6.37 19.04 -8.37
C GLN A 79 7.56 18.39 -7.67
N THR A 80 8.79 18.80 -8.03
CA THR A 80 10.05 18.22 -7.54
C THR A 80 10.14 18.18 -6.01
N LYS A 81 9.62 19.20 -5.32
CA LYS A 81 9.61 19.23 -3.83
C LYS A 81 8.87 18.04 -3.21
N TYR A 82 7.80 17.57 -3.84
CA TYR A 82 7.04 16.42 -3.34
C TYR A 82 7.72 15.11 -3.70
N GLN A 83 8.45 15.04 -4.82
CA GLN A 83 9.29 13.88 -5.14
C GLN A 83 10.40 13.70 -4.09
N PHE A 84 11.11 14.80 -3.76
CA PHE A 84 12.10 14.79 -2.69
C PHE A 84 11.48 14.38 -1.36
N ALA A 85 10.33 14.95 -0.99
CA ALA A 85 9.64 14.56 0.23
C ALA A 85 9.26 13.07 0.22
N SER A 86 8.72 12.53 -0.88
CA SER A 86 8.37 11.11 -1.01
C SER A 86 9.56 10.18 -0.86
N TYR A 87 10.75 10.59 -1.32
CA TYR A 87 11.97 9.79 -1.18
C TYR A 87 12.48 9.74 0.26
N TRP A 88 12.49 10.89 0.96
CA TRP A 88 13.05 10.99 2.30
C TRP A 88 12.08 10.58 3.42
N THR A 89 10.77 10.76 3.22
CA THR A 89 9.77 10.41 4.23
C THR A 89 9.85 8.96 4.72
N PRO A 90 9.94 7.92 3.86
CA PRO A 90 10.06 6.54 4.32
C PRO A 90 11.39 6.23 4.99
N LEU A 91 12.38 7.13 4.95
CA LEU A 91 13.62 7.02 5.72
C LEU A 91 13.49 7.71 7.08
N VAL A 92 12.98 8.93 7.09
CA VAL A 92 12.83 9.74 8.31
C VAL A 92 11.80 9.14 9.26
N TYR A 93 10.62 8.76 8.76
CA TYR A 93 9.52 8.25 9.56
C TYR A 93 9.88 7.04 10.44
N PRO A 94 10.42 5.92 9.90
CA PRO A 94 10.82 4.81 10.73
C PRO A 94 12.04 5.14 11.60
N SER A 95 12.97 5.98 11.13
CA SER A 95 14.17 6.34 11.90
C SER A 95 13.85 7.00 13.24
N ILE A 96 12.78 7.80 13.30
CA ILE A 96 12.30 8.42 14.56
C ILE A 96 11.99 7.37 15.63
N VAL A 97 11.55 6.17 15.23
CA VAL A 97 11.21 5.08 16.15
C VAL A 97 12.40 4.13 16.33
N TYR A 98 12.99 3.65 15.24
CA TYR A 98 13.99 2.59 15.29
C TYR A 98 15.35 3.07 15.80
N VAL A 99 15.77 4.31 15.52
CA VAL A 99 17.07 4.81 16.01
C VAL A 99 17.09 4.88 17.54
N PRO A 100 16.12 5.52 18.23
CA PRO A 100 16.07 5.47 19.70
C PRO A 100 15.96 4.04 20.25
N PHE A 101 15.19 3.17 19.58
CA PHE A 101 15.01 1.79 19.99
C PHE A 101 16.34 1.00 19.97
N TRP A 102 17.15 1.17 18.91
CA TRP A 102 18.49 0.58 18.82
C TRP A 102 19.47 1.20 19.80
N LEU A 103 19.45 2.52 19.99
CA LEU A 103 20.29 3.20 20.99
C LEU A 103 19.97 2.76 22.42
N ALA A 104 18.72 2.40 22.69
CA ALA A 104 18.30 1.80 23.96
C ALA A 104 18.70 0.31 24.12
N GLY A 105 19.46 -0.25 23.16
CA GLY A 105 19.98 -1.61 23.21
C GLY A 105 19.04 -2.68 22.64
N TYR A 106 17.86 -2.30 22.15
CA TYR A 106 16.90 -3.23 21.56
C TYR A 106 17.23 -3.46 20.08
N PHE A 107 18.28 -4.24 19.80
CA PHE A 107 18.58 -4.72 18.46
C PHE A 107 18.57 -6.26 18.43
N ASP A 108 18.01 -6.83 17.36
CA ASP A 108 18.14 -8.27 17.10
C ASP A 108 19.37 -8.50 16.21
N PRO A 109 20.44 -9.15 16.71
CA PRO A 109 21.62 -9.44 15.91
C PRO A 109 21.36 -10.45 14.78
N LYS A 110 20.25 -11.19 14.83
CA LYS A 110 19.93 -12.21 13.83
C LYS A 110 19.26 -11.59 12.61
N ASN A 111 20.02 -11.42 11.53
CA ASN A 111 19.45 -11.01 10.26
C ASN A 111 19.10 -12.24 9.41
N ARG A 112 17.86 -12.73 9.56
CA ARG A 112 17.35 -13.90 8.83
C ARG A 112 17.49 -13.80 7.31
N THR A 113 17.41 -12.58 6.76
CA THR A 113 17.55 -12.35 5.32
C THR A 113 19.01 -12.51 4.88
N LEU A 114 19.96 -12.03 5.68
CA LEU A 114 21.39 -12.24 5.46
C LEU A 114 21.74 -13.73 5.59
N ASP A 115 21.25 -14.38 6.64
CA ASP A 115 21.46 -15.82 6.86
C ASP A 115 20.93 -16.63 5.66
N ALA A 116 19.73 -16.31 5.18
CA ALA A 116 19.15 -16.94 4.00
C ALA A 116 19.96 -16.70 2.72
N LEU A 117 20.53 -15.50 2.53
CA LEU A 117 21.42 -15.21 1.41
C LEU A 117 22.68 -16.07 1.47
N MET A 118 23.32 -16.13 2.64
CA MET A 118 24.54 -16.92 2.85
C MET A 118 24.30 -18.42 2.70
N HIS A 119 23.13 -18.93 3.11
CA HIS A 119 22.73 -20.31 2.83
C HIS A 119 22.52 -20.60 1.34
N ARG A 120 21.98 -19.64 0.58
CA ARG A 120 21.77 -19.79 -0.88
C ARG A 120 23.06 -19.63 -1.68
N LEU A 121 23.99 -18.83 -1.19
CA LEU A 121 25.28 -18.53 -1.81
C LEU A 121 26.41 -18.86 -0.81
N PRO A 122 26.66 -20.15 -0.52
CA PRO A 122 27.64 -20.56 0.49
C PRO A 122 29.08 -20.14 0.14
N GLN A 123 29.34 -19.87 -1.14
CA GLN A 123 30.65 -19.45 -1.65
C GLN A 123 30.91 -17.94 -1.44
N LEU A 124 29.88 -17.17 -1.08
CA LEU A 124 29.99 -15.72 -0.93
C LEU A 124 30.82 -15.37 0.32
N PRO A 125 31.91 -14.57 0.19
CA PRO A 125 32.66 -14.14 1.35
C PRO A 125 31.77 -13.39 2.35
N HIS A 126 31.96 -13.64 3.65
CA HIS A 126 31.15 -13.03 4.71
C HIS A 126 31.18 -11.49 4.65
N ALA A 127 32.35 -10.92 4.35
CA ALA A 127 32.52 -9.47 4.18
C ALA A 127 31.74 -8.89 2.99
N ALA A 128 31.45 -9.70 1.96
CA ALA A 128 30.71 -9.29 0.77
C ALA A 128 29.19 -9.50 0.91
N ALA A 129 28.73 -10.34 1.84
CA ALA A 129 27.32 -10.71 1.97
C ALA A 129 26.40 -9.51 2.25
N LEU A 130 26.80 -8.62 3.17
CA LEU A 130 26.04 -7.41 3.50
C LEU A 130 25.96 -6.41 2.33
N PRO A 131 27.08 -6.00 1.69
CA PRO A 131 27.04 -5.16 0.50
C PRO A 131 26.20 -5.73 -0.64
N VAL A 132 26.32 -7.03 -0.91
CA VAL A 132 25.53 -7.71 -1.95
C VAL A 132 24.04 -7.67 -1.62
N LEU A 133 23.66 -7.99 -0.37
CA LEU A 133 22.28 -7.92 0.07
C LEU A 133 21.72 -6.49 -0.08
N PHE A 134 22.48 -5.49 0.37
CA PHE A 134 22.11 -4.09 0.25
C PHE A 134 21.87 -3.68 -1.21
N LEU A 135 22.82 -3.97 -2.11
CA LEU A 135 22.69 -3.63 -3.53
C LEU A 135 21.50 -4.33 -4.17
N PHE A 136 21.27 -5.60 -3.85
CA PHE A 136 20.12 -6.34 -4.36
C PHE A 136 18.78 -5.74 -3.91
N LEU A 137 18.65 -5.40 -2.62
CA LEU A 137 17.44 -4.77 -2.09
C LEU A 137 17.24 -3.35 -2.62
N ALA A 138 18.32 -2.57 -2.72
CA ALA A 138 18.29 -1.20 -3.22
C ALA A 138 17.96 -1.10 -4.72
N THR A 139 18.19 -2.18 -5.49
CA THR A 139 17.92 -2.23 -6.93
C THR A 139 16.70 -3.11 -7.24
N VAL A 140 16.90 -4.44 -7.33
CA VAL A 140 15.87 -5.41 -7.71
C VAL A 140 14.70 -5.40 -6.72
N GLY A 141 15.01 -5.37 -5.41
CA GLY A 141 14.00 -5.31 -4.36
C GLY A 141 13.15 -4.04 -4.44
N MET A 142 13.80 -2.89 -4.64
CA MET A 142 13.14 -1.60 -4.81
C MET A 142 12.25 -1.58 -6.05
N LEU A 143 12.75 -2.02 -7.21
CA LEU A 143 11.96 -2.07 -8.45
C LEU A 143 10.73 -2.96 -8.31
N GLY A 144 10.87 -4.15 -7.71
CA GLY A 144 9.75 -5.04 -7.42
C GLY A 144 8.73 -4.39 -6.48
N SER A 145 9.21 -3.71 -5.44
CA SER A 145 8.36 -2.99 -4.49
C SER A 145 7.60 -1.85 -5.17
N CYS A 146 8.27 -1.04 -5.98
CA CYS A 146 7.64 0.03 -6.76
C CYS A 146 6.57 -0.51 -7.72
N LEU A 147 6.85 -1.61 -8.43
CA LEU A 147 5.89 -2.23 -9.34
C LEU A 147 4.63 -2.70 -8.61
N SER A 148 4.82 -3.28 -7.42
CA SER A 148 3.72 -3.77 -6.59
C SER A 148 2.90 -2.62 -6.00
N ALA A 149 3.57 -1.62 -5.42
CA ALA A 149 2.94 -0.44 -4.83
C ALA A 149 2.20 0.40 -5.87
N LEU A 150 2.73 0.53 -7.09
CA LEU A 150 2.08 1.28 -8.16
C LEU A 150 0.64 0.79 -8.41
N GLY A 151 0.41 -0.52 -8.43
CA GLY A 151 -0.92 -1.10 -8.59
C GLY A 151 -1.90 -0.59 -7.53
N GLU A 152 -1.48 -0.53 -6.27
CA GLU A 152 -2.31 -0.04 -5.17
C GLU A 152 -2.52 1.47 -5.25
N GLU A 153 -1.44 2.22 -5.47
CA GLU A 153 -1.44 3.68 -5.49
C GLU A 153 -2.33 4.25 -6.60
N LEU A 154 -2.37 3.61 -7.78
CA LEU A 154 -3.29 3.97 -8.87
C LEU A 154 -4.76 3.91 -8.44
N GLY A 155 -5.13 2.93 -7.61
CA GLY A 155 -6.48 2.83 -7.05
C GLY A 155 -6.71 3.85 -5.94
N TRP A 156 -5.92 3.75 -4.87
CA TRP A 156 -6.12 4.52 -3.65
C TRP A 156 -5.92 6.02 -3.87
N ARG A 157 -4.78 6.41 -4.43
CA ARG A 157 -4.42 7.81 -4.63
C ARG A 157 -4.84 8.29 -6.02
N GLY A 158 -4.82 7.42 -7.03
CA GLY A 158 -5.23 7.79 -8.38
C GLY A 158 -6.74 7.93 -8.59
N PHE A 159 -7.55 7.22 -7.80
CA PHE A 159 -9.02 7.27 -7.89
C PHE A 159 -9.71 7.64 -6.58
N LEU A 160 -9.56 6.83 -5.53
CA LEU A 160 -10.39 6.91 -4.32
C LEU A 160 -10.24 8.25 -3.59
N VAL A 161 -9.02 8.64 -3.24
CA VAL A 161 -8.71 9.87 -2.50
C VAL A 161 -9.25 11.12 -3.23
N PRO A 162 -8.98 11.33 -4.54
CA PRO A 162 -9.55 12.45 -5.29
C PRO A 162 -11.09 12.45 -5.33
N GLN A 163 -11.75 11.29 -5.44
CA GLN A 163 -13.22 11.26 -5.44
C GLN A 163 -13.79 11.54 -4.04
N LEU A 164 -13.19 11.00 -2.97
CA LEU A 164 -13.59 11.31 -1.60
C LEU A 164 -13.44 12.81 -1.31
N ALA A 165 -12.34 13.42 -1.73
CA ALA A 165 -12.07 14.84 -1.49
C ALA A 165 -13.10 15.79 -2.14
N LYS A 166 -13.83 15.35 -3.16
CA LYS A 166 -14.94 16.13 -3.77
C LYS A 166 -16.21 16.13 -2.91
N VAL A 167 -16.38 15.16 -2.01
CA VAL A 167 -17.65 14.93 -1.29
C VAL A 167 -17.50 14.92 0.22
N THR A 168 -16.29 15.09 0.75
CA THR A 168 -16.01 15.11 2.19
C THR A 168 -14.77 15.93 2.54
N SER A 169 -14.50 16.12 3.83
CA SER A 169 -13.37 16.90 4.34
C SER A 169 -12.08 16.07 4.42
N TYR A 170 -10.92 16.73 4.37
CA TYR A 170 -9.61 16.06 4.40
C TYR A 170 -9.44 15.00 5.51
N PRO A 171 -9.79 15.25 6.80
CA PRO A 171 -9.68 14.22 7.83
C PRO A 171 -10.55 13.00 7.53
N ARG A 172 -11.75 13.21 6.98
CA ARG A 172 -12.64 12.13 6.56
C ARG A 172 -12.10 11.39 5.34
N VAL A 173 -11.48 12.08 4.39
CA VAL A 173 -10.79 11.43 3.24
C VAL A 173 -9.72 10.47 3.75
N ALA A 174 -8.84 10.95 4.62
CA ALA A 174 -7.75 10.16 5.19
C ALA A 174 -8.27 8.94 5.97
N LEU A 175 -9.22 9.15 6.88
CA LEU A 175 -9.79 8.08 7.70
C LEU A 175 -10.58 7.05 6.88
N ILE A 176 -11.42 7.48 5.94
CA ILE A 176 -12.20 6.57 5.10
C ILE A 176 -11.26 5.77 4.18
N SER A 177 -10.31 6.44 3.52
CA SER A 177 -9.34 5.76 2.65
C SER A 177 -8.49 4.76 3.44
N GLY A 178 -8.03 5.13 4.63
CA GLY A 178 -7.25 4.25 5.50
C GLY A 178 -8.06 3.07 6.02
N ALA A 179 -9.32 3.29 6.41
CA ALA A 179 -10.21 2.22 6.84
C ALA A 179 -10.47 1.21 5.72
N ILE A 180 -10.73 1.69 4.50
CA ILE A 180 -10.89 0.82 3.32
C ILE A 180 -9.61 0.03 3.05
N TRP A 181 -8.45 0.69 3.11
CA TRP A 181 -7.16 0.05 2.87
C TRP A 181 -6.80 -0.98 3.95
N ALA A 182 -7.11 -0.70 5.22
CA ALA A 182 -6.95 -1.64 6.33
C ALA A 182 -7.85 -2.86 6.14
N LEU A 183 -9.16 -2.65 5.88
CA LEU A 183 -10.12 -3.73 5.64
C LEU A 183 -9.72 -4.60 4.43
N TRP A 184 -9.15 -4.00 3.39
CA TRP A 184 -8.62 -4.72 2.23
C TRP A 184 -7.43 -5.64 2.59
N HIS A 185 -6.67 -5.34 3.65
CA HIS A 185 -5.60 -6.21 4.11
C HIS A 185 -6.07 -7.34 5.04
N TYR A 186 -7.22 -7.18 5.70
CA TYR A 186 -7.66 -8.11 6.74
C TYR A 186 -7.76 -9.57 6.28
N PRO A 187 -8.23 -9.91 5.07
CA PRO A 187 -8.21 -11.30 4.62
C PRO A 187 -6.82 -11.93 4.64
N LEU A 188 -5.77 -11.17 4.30
CA LEU A 188 -4.40 -11.65 4.34
C LEU A 188 -3.87 -11.77 5.77
N ILE A 189 -4.19 -10.79 6.63
CA ILE A 189 -3.81 -10.80 8.05
C ILE A 189 -4.43 -12.01 8.74
N LEU A 190 -5.70 -12.28 8.49
CA LEU A 190 -6.46 -13.33 9.16
C LEU A 190 -6.12 -14.73 8.62
N PHE A 191 -5.86 -14.87 7.31
CA PHE A 191 -5.87 -16.19 6.66
C PHE A 191 -4.65 -16.50 5.80
N ALA A 192 -3.75 -15.55 5.55
CA ALA A 192 -2.59 -15.75 4.67
C ALA A 192 -1.22 -15.56 5.36
N GLY A 193 -1.21 -15.42 6.69
CA GLY A 193 0.03 -15.24 7.47
C GLY A 193 0.64 -13.85 7.37
N TYR A 194 -0.13 -12.84 6.93
CA TYR A 194 0.32 -11.46 6.85
C TYR A 194 0.23 -10.76 8.22
N HIS A 195 0.95 -11.28 9.22
CA HIS A 195 0.96 -10.72 10.58
C HIS A 195 2.30 -11.01 11.28
N GLY A 196 2.54 -10.32 12.41
CA GLY A 196 3.71 -10.56 13.24
C GLY A 196 3.61 -11.86 14.04
N ALA A 197 4.70 -12.25 14.72
CA ALA A 197 4.75 -13.47 15.54
C ALA A 197 3.88 -13.42 16.82
N GLY A 198 3.36 -12.24 17.18
CA GLY A 198 2.50 -12.05 18.35
C GLY A 198 1.03 -12.42 18.10
N PRO A 199 0.15 -12.20 19.10
CA PRO A 199 -1.28 -12.45 18.97
C PRO A 199 -1.91 -11.72 17.77
N LEU A 200 -2.85 -12.40 17.10
CA LEU A 200 -3.50 -11.88 15.89
C LEU A 200 -4.23 -10.55 16.12
N TRP A 201 -4.93 -10.42 17.25
CA TRP A 201 -5.65 -9.18 17.61
C TRP A 201 -4.69 -7.99 17.74
N TYR A 202 -3.48 -8.23 18.26
CA TYR A 202 -2.47 -7.19 18.42
C TYR A 202 -1.92 -6.76 17.06
N SER A 203 -1.66 -7.72 16.16
CA SER A 203 -1.26 -7.43 14.78
C SER A 203 -2.31 -6.60 14.05
N ILE A 204 -3.60 -6.95 14.16
CA ILE A 204 -4.70 -6.18 13.57
C ILE A 204 -4.75 -4.77 14.15
N ALA A 205 -4.68 -4.62 15.47
CA ALA A 205 -4.74 -3.32 16.13
C ALA A 205 -3.58 -2.41 15.68
N CYS A 206 -2.33 -2.89 15.77
CA CYS A 206 -1.15 -2.13 15.35
C CYS A 206 -1.19 -1.78 13.86
N PHE A 207 -1.54 -2.74 13.00
CA PHE A 207 -1.64 -2.52 11.57
C PHE A 207 -2.69 -1.45 11.24
N THR A 208 -3.87 -1.53 11.87
CA THR A 208 -4.96 -0.58 11.64
C THR A 208 -4.58 0.83 12.06
N VAL A 209 -4.01 0.99 13.26
CA VAL A 209 -3.56 2.30 13.75
C VAL A 209 -2.50 2.88 12.83
N MET A 210 -1.51 2.07 12.42
CA MET A 210 -0.46 2.48 11.49
C MET A 210 -1.04 2.93 10.15
N VAL A 211 -1.91 2.13 9.54
CA VAL A 211 -2.53 2.42 8.24
C VAL A 211 -3.39 3.67 8.29
N LEU A 212 -4.20 3.86 9.34
CA LEU A 212 -5.00 5.07 9.52
C LEU A 212 -4.11 6.30 9.65
N GLY A 213 -3.02 6.22 10.43
CA GLY A 213 -2.04 7.30 10.57
C GLY A 213 -1.36 7.67 9.25
N LEU A 214 -0.82 6.67 8.55
CA LEU A 214 -0.16 6.87 7.25
C LEU A 214 -1.10 7.43 6.18
N SER A 215 -2.39 7.11 6.26
CA SER A 215 -3.38 7.59 5.30
C SER A 215 -3.56 9.11 5.31
N PHE A 216 -3.28 9.79 6.42
CA PHE A 216 -3.22 11.25 6.44
C PHE A 216 -2.08 11.78 5.56
N LEU A 217 -0.87 11.29 5.80
CA LEU A 217 0.31 11.66 5.01
C LEU A 217 0.07 11.39 3.52
N PHE A 218 -0.39 10.20 3.18
CA PHE A 218 -0.59 9.80 1.80
C PHE A 218 -1.71 10.58 1.09
N ALA A 219 -2.85 10.81 1.77
CA ALA A 219 -3.89 11.66 1.23
C ALA A 219 -3.40 13.10 1.03
N TRP A 220 -2.64 13.65 1.98
CA TRP A 220 -2.06 14.99 1.87
C TRP A 220 -1.10 15.09 0.69
N MET A 221 -0.15 14.15 0.57
CA MET A 221 0.81 14.11 -0.53
C MET A 221 0.08 14.11 -1.87
N ARG A 222 -0.93 13.23 -2.04
CA ARG A 222 -1.71 13.16 -3.29
C ARG A 222 -2.47 14.44 -3.60
N LEU A 223 -3.13 15.03 -2.62
CA LEU A 223 -3.94 16.25 -2.81
C LEU A 223 -3.08 17.48 -3.07
N LYS A 224 -1.85 17.52 -2.55
CA LYS A 224 -0.92 18.63 -2.73
C LYS A 224 -0.03 18.50 -3.97
N SER A 225 0.38 17.29 -4.31
CA SER A 225 1.25 17.02 -5.47
C SER A 225 0.46 16.96 -6.77
N GLY A 226 -0.80 16.53 -6.73
CA GLY A 226 -1.57 16.23 -7.95
C GLY A 226 -1.12 14.95 -8.66
N SER A 227 -0.16 14.21 -8.10
CA SER A 227 0.54 13.07 -8.69
C SER A 227 0.36 11.80 -7.84
N VAL A 228 0.46 10.65 -8.50
CA VAL A 228 0.51 9.30 -7.90
C VAL A 228 1.95 8.82 -7.95
#